data_AF-A0AAW2ML18-F1
#
_entry.id   AF-A0AAW2ML18-F1
#
_cell.length_a   1.000
_cell.length_b   1.000
_cell.length_c   1.000
_cell.angle_alpha   90.00
_cell.angle_beta   90.00
_cell.angle_gamma   90.00
#
_symmetry.space_group_name_H-M   'P 1'
#
loop_
_entity.id
_entity.type
_entity.pdbx_description
1 polymer ?
#
loop_
_entity_poly.entity_id
_entity_poly.type
_entity_poly.pdbx_seq_one_letter_code
_entity_poly.pdbx_strand_id
1 'polypeptide(L)' 'MTVFPKMQVTHLELSQSDHRGLLVKAECTVERKVSSFHFQHMWTMHSEFLGVVGQNWQYSMVDSGMMRL' A
#
# COMPACT_ATOMS: atom_id res chain seq x y z
N MET A 1 23.69 -3.76 8.59
CA MET A 1 23.00 -4.81 7.82
C MET A 1 22.25 -4.14 6.68
N THR A 2 22.52 -4.53 5.44
CA THR A 2 21.82 -3.99 4.26
C THR A 2 20.46 -4.71 4.15
N VAL A 3 19.37 -4.02 4.48
CA VAL A 3 18.02 -4.61 4.60
C VAL A 3 17.46 -5.06 3.24
N PHE A 4 17.97 -4.47 2.14
CA PHE A 4 17.58 -4.77 0.77
C PHE A 4 18.83 -4.96 -0.10
N PRO A 5 19.44 -6.16 -0.10
CA PRO A 5 20.69 -6.42 -0.80
C PRO A 5 20.60 -6.22 -2.32
N LYS A 6 19.41 -6.35 -2.90
CA LYS A 6 19.14 -5.98 -4.29
C LYS A 6 17.98 -4.99 -4.35
N MET A 7 18.31 -3.72 -4.46
CA MET A 7 17.35 -2.64 -4.67
C MET A 7 17.61 -2.01 -6.04
N GLN A 8 16.55 -1.88 -6.83
CA GLN A 8 16.54 -1.17 -8.10
C GLN A 8 15.50 -0.04 -8.03
N VAL A 9 15.90 1.15 -8.43
CA VAL A 9 15.01 2.32 -8.53
C VAL A 9 14.86 2.69 -9.99
N THR A 10 13.61 2.82 -10.45
CA THR A 10 13.25 3.26 -11.79
C THR A 10 12.40 4.52 -11.68
N HIS A 11 12.78 5.59 -12.36
CA HIS A 11 11.91 6.75 -12.50
C HIS A 11 10.82 6.39 -13.50
N LEU A 12 9.56 6.52 -13.08
CA LEU A 12 8.42 6.32 -13.97
C LEU A 12 8.26 7.52 -14.89
N GLU A 13 7.55 7.28 -16.00
CA GLU A 13 7.22 8.33 -16.95
C GLU A 13 6.45 9.47 -16.30
N LEU A 14 6.61 10.67 -16.87
CA LEU A 14 5.85 11.83 -16.41
C LEU A 14 4.36 11.55 -16.64
N SER A 15 3.56 11.74 -15.59
CA SER A 15 2.11 11.79 -15.69
C SER A 15 1.65 13.24 -15.71
N GLN A 16 0.37 13.49 -15.41
CA GLN A 16 -0.17 14.84 -15.26
C GLN A 16 0.24 15.52 -13.93
N SER A 17 1.11 14.89 -13.12
CA SER A 17 1.69 15.48 -11.92
C SER A 17 3.01 16.20 -12.22
N ASP A 18 3.29 17.25 -11.46
CA ASP A 18 4.56 17.95 -11.38
C ASP A 18 5.70 17.11 -10.75
N HIS A 19 5.38 15.95 -10.17
CA HIS A 19 6.33 14.99 -9.64
C HIS A 19 6.39 13.70 -10.48
N ARG A 20 7.61 13.15 -10.65
CA ARG A 20 7.80 11.82 -11.24
C ARG A 20 7.64 10.73 -10.18
N GLY A 21 6.82 9.73 -10.45
CA GLY A 21 6.74 8.54 -9.61
C GLY A 21 8.06 7.76 -9.61
N LEU A 22 8.40 7.14 -8.48
CA LEU A 22 9.54 6.22 -8.36
C LEU A 22 9.03 4.79 -8.18
N LEU A 23 9.46 3.88 -9.04
CA LEU A 23 9.27 2.45 -8.86
C LEU A 23 10.50 1.87 -8.17
N VAL A 24 10.32 1.41 -6.94
CA VAL A 24 11.36 0.73 -6.16
C VAL A 24 11.08 -0.77 -6.18
N LYS A 25 11.99 -1.55 -6.76
CA LYS A 25 12.01 -3.02 -6.65
C LYS A 25 13.08 -3.39 -5.64
N ALA A 26 12.69 -4.08 -4.58
CA ALA A 26 13.61 -4.49 -3.54
C ALA A 26 13.42 -5.97 -3.20
N GLU A 27 14.50 -6.74 -3.20
CA GLU A 27 14.52 -8.08 -2.62
C GLU A 27 14.82 -7.96 -1.13
N CYS A 28 13.91 -8.43 -0.29
CA CYS A 28 14.11 -8.53 1.15
C CYS A 28 14.25 -9.98 1.54
N THR A 29 15.40 -10.33 2.10
CA THR A 29 15.58 -11.64 2.74
C THR A 29 14.96 -11.57 4.12
N VAL A 30 13.67 -11.91 4.23
CA VAL A 30 12.97 -11.93 5.51
C VAL A 30 13.12 -13.31 6.14
N GLU A 31 13.79 -13.37 7.30
CA GLU A 31 13.66 -14.55 8.17
C GLU A 31 12.22 -14.60 8.68
N ARG A 32 11.46 -15.59 8.21
CA ARG A 32 10.06 -15.77 8.61
C ARG A 32 10.03 -16.19 10.08
N LYS A 33 9.80 -15.23 10.97
CA LYS A 33 9.51 -15.54 12.38
C LYS A 33 8.22 -16.35 12.46
N VAL A 34 8.24 -17.39 13.27
CA VAL A 34 7.03 -18.17 13.56
C VAL A 34 6.06 -17.25 14.29
N SER A 35 4.91 -17.02 13.67
CA SER A 35 3.84 -16.19 14.21
C SER A 35 2.58 -17.03 14.32
N SER A 36 1.88 -16.93 15.46
CA SER A 36 0.53 -17.49 15.62
C SER A 36 -0.52 -16.65 14.88
N PHE A 37 -0.18 -15.41 14.49
CA PHE A 37 -1.06 -14.58 13.69
C PHE A 37 -1.11 -15.10 12.24
N HIS A 38 -2.31 -15.44 11.80
CA HIS A 38 -2.62 -15.78 10.43
C HIS A 38 -3.55 -14.72 9.85
N PHE A 39 -3.05 -13.94 8.90
CA PHE A 39 -3.90 -12.99 8.20
C PHE A 39 -4.86 -13.74 7.27
N GLN A 40 -6.15 -13.75 7.60
CA GLN A 40 -7.15 -14.54 6.88
C GLN A 40 -7.60 -13.88 5.56
N HIS A 41 -7.18 -12.65 5.28
CA HIS A 41 -7.47 -11.88 4.05
C HIS A 41 -8.94 -11.90 3.58
N MET A 42 -9.89 -12.18 4.49
CA MET A 42 -11.30 -12.38 4.16
C MET A 42 -11.91 -11.11 3.57
N TRP A 43 -11.56 -9.95 4.13
CA TRP A 43 -12.03 -8.65 3.65
C TRP A 43 -11.65 -8.40 2.19
N THR A 44 -10.40 -8.71 1.80
CA THR A 44 -9.93 -8.50 0.42
C THR A 44 -10.50 -9.52 -0.58
N MET A 45 -11.00 -10.66 -0.11
CA MET A 45 -11.68 -11.66 -0.94
C MET A 45 -13.19 -11.47 -1.02
N HIS A 46 -13.77 -10.58 -0.24
CA HIS A 46 -15.20 -10.32 -0.28
C HIS A 46 -15.59 -9.69 -1.62
N SER A 47 -16.69 -10.12 -2.24
CA SER A 47 -17.13 -9.63 -3.56
C SER A 47 -17.27 -8.10 -3.60
N GLU A 48 -17.80 -7.54 -2.51
CA GLU A 48 -18.03 -6.10 -2.38
C GLU A 48 -16.78 -5.29 -2.03
N PHE A 49 -15.63 -5.93 -1.82
CA PHE A 49 -14.41 -5.26 -1.38
C PHE A 49 -14.09 -4.02 -2.24
N LEU A 50 -14.02 -4.22 -3.56
CA LEU A 50 -13.71 -3.14 -4.49
C LEU A 50 -14.80 -2.06 -4.51
N GLY A 51 -16.07 -2.46 -4.38
CA GLY A 51 -17.20 -1.54 -4.32
C GLY A 51 -17.15 -0.62 -3.11
N VAL A 52 -16.90 -1.19 -1.92
CA VAL A 52 -16.77 -0.43 -0.67
C VAL A 52 -15.57 0.50 -0.73
N VAL A 53 -14.40 0.03 -1.17
CA VAL A 53 -13.20 0.89 -1.29
C VAL A 53 -13.44 2.04 -2.27
N GLY A 54 -14.04 1.76 -3.43
CA GLY A 54 -14.37 2.77 -4.43
C GLY A 54 -15.31 3.86 -3.89
N GLN A 55 -16.36 3.47 -3.16
CA GLN A 55 -17.27 4.41 -2.51
C GLN A 55 -16.56 5.29 -1.48
N ASN A 56 -15.69 4.70 -0.65
CA ASN A 56 -14.93 5.47 0.34
C ASN A 56 -13.96 6.46 -0.30
N TRP A 57 -13.36 6.12 -1.44
CA TRP A 57 -12.46 7.02 -2.17
C TRP A 57 -13.20 8.22 -2.78
N GLN A 58 -14.45 8.01 -3.18
CA GLN A 58 -15.34 9.05 -3.72
C GLN A 58 -16.06 9.84 -2.63
N TYR A 59 -15.98 9.40 -1.38
CA TYR A 59 -16.62 10.10 -0.27
C TYR A 59 -15.98 11.47 -0.09
N SER A 60 -16.79 12.52 -0.26
CA SER A 60 -16.36 13.89 -0.01
C SER A 60 -15.99 14.04 1.46
N MET A 61 -14.68 14.12 1.73
CA MET A 61 -14.18 14.45 3.07
C MET A 61 -14.61 15.87 3.41
N VAL A 62 -15.68 15.98 4.21
CA VAL A 62 -16.15 17.27 4.75
C VAL A 62 -15.20 17.77 5.85
N ASP A 63 -14.43 16.86 6.47
CA ASP A 63 -13.38 17.17 7.43
C ASP A 63 -12.15 16.31 7.15
N SER A 64 -10.97 16.94 7.21
CA SER A 64 -9.68 16.28 7.10
C SER A 64 -9.04 16.13 8.48
N GLY A 65 -8.64 14.91 8.85
CA GLY A 65 -7.83 14.64 10.04
C GLY A 65 -8.40 13.58 10.98
N MET A 66 -7.57 13.10 11.90
CA MET A 66 -8.00 12.21 12.98
C MET A 66 -8.65 13.06 14.08
N MET A 67 -9.99 13.07 14.12
CA MET A 67 -10.71 13.71 15.22
C MET A 67 -10.46 12.90 16.50
N ARG A 68 -9.83 13.51 17.51
CA ARG A 68 -9.74 12.91 18.85
C ARG A 68 -11.17 12.78 19.40
N LEU A 69 -11.51 11.56 19.82
CA LEU A 69 -12.66 11.30 20.69
C LEU A 69 -12.47 11.98 22.05
#